data_AF-A0A8J7TQB8-F1
#
_entry.id   AF-A0A8J7TQB8-F1
#
_cell.length_a   1.000
_cell.length_b   1.000
_cell.length_c   1.000
_cell.angle_alpha   90.00
_cell.angle_beta   90.00
_cell.angle_gamma   90.00
#
_symmetry.space_group_name_H-M   'P 1'
#
loop_
_entity.id
_entity.type
_entity.pdbx_description
1 polymer ?
#
loop_
_entity_poly.entity_id
_entity_poly.type
_entity_poly.pdbx_seq_one_letter_code
_entity_poly.pdbx_strand_id
1 'polypeptide(L)'
;MKIDDDILYLDLECVAYKACRDENWSIAKVDETEREYRAFLQLVRSFPNKSDIAPTRDVDRLWHHHILDTEKYAADCQRLFGVFLHHYPYSGIFSEQDAETQRDRVDRSRMLIHQILNQGEST
;
A
#
# COMPACT_ATOMS: atom_id res chain seq x y z
N MET A 1 -4.68 3.89 15.43
CA MET A 1 -4.88 4.63 14.17
C MET A 1 -5.88 3.83 13.35
N LYS A 2 -7.00 4.45 12.96
CA LYS A 2 -8.02 3.80 12.14
C LYS A 2 -7.80 4.15 10.67
N ILE A 3 -8.36 3.35 9.76
CA ILE A 3 -8.43 3.69 8.34
C ILE A 3 -9.57 4.69 8.16
N ASP A 4 -9.29 5.80 7.48
CA ASP A 4 -10.28 6.82 7.14
C ASP A 4 -11.27 6.30 6.08
N ASP A 5 -12.52 6.76 6.15
CA ASP A 5 -13.61 6.23 5.31
C ASP A 5 -13.33 6.37 3.81
N ASP A 6 -12.68 7.46 3.39
CA ASP A 6 -12.36 7.70 1.99
C ASP A 6 -11.28 6.75 1.43
N ILE A 7 -10.42 6.20 2.29
CA ILE A 7 -9.50 5.10 2.00
C ILE A 7 -10.22 3.76 2.12
N LEU A 8 -11.08 3.58 3.12
CA LEU A 8 -11.83 2.34 3.34
C LEU A 8 -12.76 1.99 2.16
N TYR A 9 -13.39 3.01 1.58
CA TYR A 9 -14.30 2.88 0.44
C TYR A 9 -13.68 3.28 -0.91
N LEU A 10 -12.35 3.43 -0.98
CA LEU A 10 -11.66 3.59 -2.26
C LEU A 10 -12.03 2.42 -3.18
N ASP A 11 -12.56 2.72 -4.36
CA ASP A 11 -12.90 1.70 -5.35
C ASP A 11 -11.62 1.09 -5.93
N LEU A 12 -11.40 -0.19 -5.66
CA LEU A 12 -10.25 -0.97 -6.14
C LEU A 12 -10.69 -2.18 -6.97
N GLU A 13 -11.96 -2.30 -7.36
CA GLU A 13 -12.49 -3.55 -7.96
C GLU A 13 -11.71 -3.97 -9.22
N CYS A 14 -11.53 -3.04 -10.16
CA CYS A 14 -10.75 -3.32 -11.38
C CYS A 14 -9.26 -3.59 -11.10
N VAL A 15 -8.69 -2.90 -10.11
CA VAL A 15 -7.29 -3.08 -9.69
C VAL A 15 -7.09 -4.46 -9.08
N ALA A 16 -7.96 -4.84 -8.13
CA ALA A 16 -7.97 -6.13 -7.46
C ALA A 16 -8.20 -7.28 -8.45
N TYR A 17 -9.14 -7.11 -9.40
CA TYR A 17 -9.38 -8.09 -10.46
C TYR A 17 -8.15 -8.29 -11.35
N LYS A 18 -7.49 -7.19 -11.78
CA LYS A 18 -6.26 -7.26 -12.58
C LYS A 18 -5.14 -7.97 -11.80
N ALA A 19 -4.91 -7.57 -10.55
CA ALA A 19 -3.89 -8.18 -9.69
C ALA A 19 -4.15 -9.67 -9.45
N CYS A 20 -5.39 -10.07 -9.18
CA CYS A 20 -5.78 -11.48 -9.06
C CYS A 20 -5.31 -12.31 -10.25
N ARG A 21 -5.54 -11.80 -11.47
CA ARG A 21 -5.18 -12.49 -12.72
C ARG A 21 -3.69 -12.48 -13.00
N ASP A 22 -3.04 -11.33 -12.88
CA ASP A 22 -1.65 -11.16 -13.29
C ASP A 22 -0.67 -11.80 -12.28
N GLU A 23 -0.99 -11.73 -10.98
CA GLU A 23 -0.20 -12.34 -9.91
C GLU A 23 -0.57 -13.80 -9.64
N ASN A 24 -1.64 -14.30 -10.28
CA ASN A 24 -2.18 -15.63 -10.09
C ASN A 24 -2.57 -15.91 -8.62
N TRP A 25 -3.11 -14.91 -7.94
CA TRP A 25 -3.56 -14.95 -6.54
C TRP A 25 -4.96 -15.55 -6.42
N SER A 26 -5.23 -16.19 -5.27
CA SER A 26 -6.59 -16.56 -4.89
C SER A 26 -7.38 -15.33 -4.46
N ILE A 27 -8.72 -15.42 -4.50
CA ILE A 27 -9.61 -14.35 -4.04
C ILE A 27 -9.28 -13.95 -2.60
N ALA A 28 -9.13 -14.93 -1.71
CA ALA A 28 -8.77 -14.68 -0.30
C ALA A 28 -7.44 -13.92 -0.15
N LYS A 29 -6.46 -14.19 -1.03
CA LYS A 29 -5.18 -13.48 -1.01
C LYS A 29 -5.31 -12.04 -1.50
N VAL A 30 -6.14 -11.81 -2.51
CA VAL A 30 -6.44 -10.46 -3.01
C VAL A 30 -7.17 -9.66 -1.94
N ASP A 31 -8.18 -10.23 -1.29
CA ASP A 31 -8.93 -9.58 -0.21
C ASP A 31 -8.02 -9.19 0.97
N GLU A 32 -7.14 -10.09 1.38
CA GLU A 32 -6.13 -9.82 2.41
C GLU A 32 -5.19 -8.68 1.98
N THR A 33 -4.63 -8.76 0.77
CA THR A 33 -3.68 -7.78 0.26
C THR A 33 -4.32 -6.41 0.06
N GLU A 34 -5.59 -6.35 -0.34
CA GLU A 34 -6.35 -5.11 -0.46
C GLU A 34 -6.54 -4.44 0.91
N ARG A 35 -6.87 -5.20 1.96
CA ARG A 35 -6.93 -4.67 3.33
C ARG A 35 -5.59 -4.10 3.79
N GLU A 36 -4.49 -4.82 3.52
CA GLU A 36 -3.15 -4.34 3.84
C GLU A 36 -2.78 -3.08 3.05
N TYR A 37 -3.17 -3.00 1.77
CA TYR A 37 -2.93 -1.83 0.95
C TYR A 37 -3.70 -0.60 1.44
N ARG A 38 -4.96 -0.75 1.83
CA ARG A 38 -5.73 0.34 2.47
C ARG A 38 -5.03 0.82 3.75
N ALA A 39 -4.54 -0.10 4.59
CA ALA A 39 -3.76 0.26 5.77
C ALA A 39 -2.44 0.96 5.41
N PHE A 40 -1.77 0.55 4.33
CA PHE A 40 -0.57 1.23 3.82
C PHE A 40 -0.86 2.65 3.33
N LEU A 41 -1.97 2.89 2.61
CA LEU A 41 -2.38 4.25 2.23
C LEU A 41 -2.66 5.13 3.45
N GLN A 42 -3.26 4.56 4.51
CA GLN A 42 -3.44 5.26 5.78
C GLN A 42 -2.08 5.62 6.40
N LEU A 43 -1.11 4.71 6.39
CA LEU A 43 0.24 5.01 6.86
C LEU A 43 0.88 6.15 6.07
N VAL A 44 0.80 6.11 4.74
CA VAL A 44 1.35 7.16 3.89
C VAL A 44 0.71 8.53 4.17
N ARG A 45 -0.61 8.55 4.48
CA ARG A 45 -1.32 9.77 4.88
C ARG A 45 -0.88 10.28 6.25
N SER A 46 -0.74 9.38 7.22
CA SER A 46 -0.51 9.76 8.63
C SER A 46 0.95 10.04 8.96
N PHE A 47 1.91 9.56 8.16
CA PHE A 47 3.33 9.80 8.37
C PHE A 47 3.84 10.99 7.55
N PRO A 48 4.29 12.08 8.20
CA PRO A 48 4.86 13.22 7.48
C PRO A 48 6.18 12.86 6.79
N ASN A 49 6.97 11.97 7.39
CA ASN A 49 8.19 11.44 6.79
C ASN A 49 7.94 10.08 6.11
N LYS A 50 7.78 10.10 4.79
CA LYS A 50 7.54 8.89 3.99
C LYS A 50 8.80 8.03 3.80
N SER A 51 9.99 8.52 4.17
CA SER A 51 11.24 7.74 4.04
C SER A 51 11.29 6.55 4.98
N ASP A 52 10.50 6.53 6.05
CA ASP A 52 10.63 5.53 7.11
C ASP A 52 9.71 4.32 6.91
N ILE A 53 8.88 4.35 5.87
CA ILE A 53 7.94 3.28 5.53
C ILE A 53 8.13 2.82 4.08
N ALA A 54 7.78 1.56 3.82
CA ALA A 54 7.83 0.92 2.50
C ALA A 54 6.76 -0.18 2.44
N PRO A 55 6.11 -0.39 1.27
CA PRO A 55 5.08 -1.42 1.14
C PRO A 55 5.69 -2.82 1.31
N THR A 56 4.91 -3.77 1.83
CA THR A 56 5.27 -5.19 1.73
C THR A 56 5.23 -5.63 0.27
N ARG A 57 5.86 -6.76 -0.07
CA ARG A 57 5.93 -7.22 -1.47
C ARG A 57 4.56 -7.35 -2.16
N ASP A 58 3.57 -7.89 -1.46
CA ASP A 58 2.25 -8.11 -2.06
C ASP A 58 1.48 -6.78 -2.16
N VAL A 59 1.61 -5.91 -1.16
CA VAL A 59 1.07 -4.53 -1.20
C VAL A 59 1.70 -3.72 -2.34
N ASP A 60 3.01 -3.84 -2.56
CA ASP A 60 3.74 -3.17 -3.64
C ASP A 60 3.22 -3.61 -5.02
N ARG A 61 3.00 -4.90 -5.21
CA ARG A 61 2.43 -5.45 -6.44
C ARG A 61 1.01 -4.93 -6.71
N LEU A 62 0.14 -4.93 -5.69
CA LEU A 62 -1.20 -4.35 -5.85
C LEU A 62 -1.12 -2.85 -6.17
N TRP A 63 -0.19 -2.13 -5.53
CA TRP A 63 0.04 -0.73 -5.81
C TRP A 63 0.54 -0.49 -7.25
N HIS A 64 1.38 -1.35 -7.81
CA HIS A 64 1.76 -1.28 -9.22
C HIS A 64 0.54 -1.38 -10.13
N HIS A 65 -0.37 -2.34 -9.87
CA HIS A 65 -1.62 -2.46 -10.64
C HIS A 65 -2.48 -1.20 -10.54
N HIS A 66 -2.52 -0.54 -9.37
CA HIS A 66 -3.20 0.75 -9.23
C HIS A 66 -2.51 1.85 -10.06
N ILE A 67 -1.18 1.95 -10.01
CA ILE A 67 -0.40 2.95 -10.77
C ILE A 67 -0.60 2.82 -12.30
N LEU A 68 -0.79 1.60 -12.80
CA LEU A 68 -0.97 1.34 -14.24
C LEU A 68 -2.26 1.95 -14.80
N ASP A 69 -3.31 2.10 -13.99
CA ASP A 69 -4.47 2.93 -14.33
C ASP A 69 -4.18 4.40 -13.99
N THR A 70 -3.37 5.03 -14.84
CA THR A 70 -2.75 6.32 -14.53
C THR A 70 -3.76 7.45 -14.26
N GLU A 71 -4.92 7.47 -14.92
CA GLU A 71 -5.95 8.48 -14.72
C GLU A 71 -6.64 8.29 -13.36
N LYS A 72 -7.07 7.05 -13.06
CA LYS A 72 -7.66 6.71 -11.76
C LYS A 72 -6.68 6.95 -10.62
N TYR A 73 -5.45 6.50 -10.76
CA TYR A 73 -4.42 6.66 -9.73
C TYR A 73 -4.13 8.14 -9.45
N ALA A 74 -4.06 8.98 -10.48
CA ALA A 74 -3.87 10.41 -10.30
C ALA A 74 -5.06 11.05 -9.55
N ALA A 75 -6.30 10.70 -9.93
CA ALA A 75 -7.51 11.20 -9.28
C ALA A 75 -7.61 10.74 -7.81
N ASP A 76 -7.32 9.47 -7.53
CA ASP A 76 -7.31 8.92 -6.18
C ASP A 76 -6.19 9.52 -5.33
N CYS A 77 -4.99 9.74 -5.88
CA CYS A 77 -3.94 10.46 -5.17
C CYS A 77 -4.35 11.90 -4.82
N GLN A 78 -4.94 12.62 -5.77
CA GLN A 78 -5.41 13.98 -5.52
C GLN A 78 -6.48 14.02 -4.44
N ARG A 79 -7.43 13.08 -4.45
CA ARG A 79 -8.49 12.97 -3.45
C ARG A 79 -7.95 12.61 -2.07
N LEU A 80 -7.03 11.63 -2.01
CA LEU A 80 -6.56 11.07 -0.75
C LEU A 80 -5.43 11.86 -0.09
N PHE A 81 -4.56 12.47 -0.88
CA PHE A 81 -3.32 13.11 -0.41
C PHE A 81 -3.19 14.58 -0.81
N GLY A 82 -4.05 15.07 -1.71
CA GLY A 82 -3.93 16.40 -2.29
C GLY A 82 -2.79 16.56 -3.30
N VAL A 83 -2.00 15.50 -3.52
CA VAL A 83 -0.82 15.46 -4.39
C VAL A 83 -0.65 14.06 -4.99
N PHE A 84 0.07 13.96 -6.10
CA PHE A 84 0.43 12.67 -6.68
C PHE A 84 1.41 11.91 -5.77
N LEU A 85 1.08 10.68 -5.39
CA LEU A 85 1.98 9.84 -4.60
C LEU A 85 2.96 9.14 -5.53
N HIS A 86 4.21 9.63 -5.55
CA HIS A 86 5.25 9.06 -6.41
C HIS A 86 5.79 7.72 -5.87
N HIS A 87 5.98 6.77 -6.76
CA HIS A 87 6.67 5.51 -6.47
C HIS A 87 8.12 5.57 -7.01
N TYR A 88 9.08 5.20 -6.15
CA TYR A 88 10.48 4.99 -6.50
C TYR A 88 10.81 3.48 -6.46
N PRO A 89 10.88 2.78 -7.61
CA PRO A 89 11.00 1.31 -7.67
C PRO A 89 12.44 0.80 -7.48
N TYR A 90 13.39 1.68 -7.19
CA TYR A 90 14.82 1.33 -7.11
C TYR A 90 15.33 1.27 -5.66
N SER A 91 14.47 1.32 -4.64
CA SER A 91 14.92 1.17 -3.25
C SER A 91 15.40 -0.25 -2.97
N GLY A 92 16.59 -0.38 -2.39
CA GLY A 92 17.15 -1.67 -1.97
C GLY A 92 17.96 -2.42 -3.02
N ILE A 93 18.26 -1.83 -4.19
CA ILE A 93 18.95 -2.52 -5.30
C ILE A 93 20.41 -2.13 -5.47
N PHE A 94 20.86 -1.03 -4.87
CA PHE A 94 22.18 -0.46 -5.18
C PHE A 94 23.33 -1.02 -4.32
N SER A 95 23.03 -1.49 -3.11
CA SER A 95 24.04 -2.04 -2.19
C SER A 95 23.39 -2.90 -1.09
N GLU A 96 24.18 -3.66 -0.35
CA GLU A 96 23.71 -4.39 0.84
C GLU A 96 23.12 -3.44 1.89
N GLN A 97 23.73 -2.28 2.12
CA GLN A 97 23.22 -1.28 3.06
C GLN A 97 21.86 -0.71 2.63
N ASP A 98 21.66 -0.48 1.33
CA ASP A 98 20.39 -0.03 0.76
C ASP A 98 19.32 -1.13 0.91
N ALA A 99 19.69 -2.39 0.64
CA ALA A 99 18.80 -3.54 0.82
C ALA A 99 18.39 -3.74 2.29
N GLU A 100 19.31 -3.54 3.24
CA GLU A 100 19.03 -3.58 4.68
C GLU A 100 18.09 -2.44 5.09
N THR A 101 18.39 -1.21 4.67
CA THR A 101 17.51 -0.04 4.92
C THR A 101 16.10 -0.28 4.39
N GLN A 102 15.97 -0.85 3.18
CA GLN A 102 14.68 -1.19 2.61
C GLN A 102 13.95 -2.26 3.43
N ARG A 103 14.67 -3.27 3.93
CA ARG A 103 14.10 -4.33 4.78
C ARG A 103 13.54 -3.77 6.08
N ASP A 104 14.29 -2.90 6.76
CA ASP A 104 13.87 -2.26 8.00
C ASP A 104 12.58 -1.44 7.82
N ARG A 105 12.49 -0.69 6.71
CA ARG A 105 11.29 0.09 6.35
C ARG A 105 10.08 -0.82 6.11
N VAL A 106 10.27 -1.94 5.41
CA VAL A 106 9.21 -2.93 5.16
C VAL A 106 8.75 -3.58 6.46
N ASP A 107 9.68 -3.98 7.32
CA ASP A 107 9.36 -4.63 8.60
C ASP A 107 8.61 -3.70 9.54
N ARG A 108 9.05 -2.43 9.62
CA ARG A 108 8.33 -1.38 10.35
C ARG A 108 6.92 -1.19 9.81
N SER A 109 6.76 -1.13 8.49
CA SER A 109 5.44 -0.94 7.85
C SER A 109 4.52 -2.13 8.13
N ARG A 110 5.03 -3.36 8.07
CA ARG A 110 4.26 -4.58 8.41
C ARG A 110 3.74 -4.53 9.85
N MET A 111 4.57 -4.13 10.81
CA MET A 111 4.15 -4.00 12.21
C MET A 111 3.02 -2.97 12.38
N LEU A 112 3.15 -1.81 11.72
CA LEU A 112 2.16 -0.75 11.81
C LEU A 112 0.84 -1.12 11.10
N ILE A 113 0.90 -1.79 9.94
CA ILE A 113 -0.28 -2.31 9.23
C ILE A 113 -1.04 -3.27 10.14
N HIS A 114 -0.36 -4.23 10.76
CA HIS A 114 -0.99 -5.18 11.68
C HIS A 114 -1.65 -4.48 12.88
N GLN A 115 -1.02 -3.43 13.42
CA GLN A 115 -1.63 -2.62 14.48
C GLN A 115 -2.90 -1.90 14.04
N ILE A 116 -2.93 -1.34 12.83
CA ILE A 116 -4.11 -0.66 12.28
C ILE A 116 -5.26 -1.67 12.11
N LEU A 117 -4.98 -2.82 11.50
CA LEU A 117 -6.00 -3.82 11.19
C LEU A 117 -6.62 -4.42 12.47
N ASN A 118 -5.82 -4.73 13.48
CA ASN A 118 -6.32 -5.34 14.72
C ASN A 118 -7.08 -4.36 15.63
N GLN A 119 -6.82 -3.05 15.50
CA GLN A 119 -7.58 -2.03 16.24
C GLN A 119 -9.00 -1.84 15.69
N GLY A 120 -9.27 -2.22 14.43
CA GLY A 120 -10.58 -2.15 13.81
C GLY A 120 -11.51 -3.33 14.11
N GLU A 121 -10.99 -4.41 14.68
CA GLU A 121 -11.75 -5.64 14.98
C GLU A 121 -12.30 -5.66 16.44
N SER A 122 -12.04 -4.61 17.22
CA SER A 122 -12.39 -4.51 18.66
C SER A 122 -13.61 -3.61 18.95
N THR A 123 -14.41 -3.27 17.94
CA THR A 123 -15.64 -2.45 18.05
C THR A 123 -16.74 -3.07 17.21
#